data_AF-A0A2S0KP19-F1
#
_entry.id   AF-A0A2S0KP19-F1
#
_cell.length_a   1.000
_cell.length_b   1.000
_cell.length_c   1.000
_cell.angle_alpha   90.00
_cell.angle_beta   90.00
_cell.angle_gamma   90.00
#
_symmetry.space_group_name_H-M   'P 1'
#
loop_
_entity.id
_entity.type
_entity.pdbx_description
1 polymer ?
#
loop_
_entity_poly.entity_id
_entity_poly.type
_entity_poly.pdbx_seq_one_letter_code
_entity_poly.pdbx_strand_id
1 'polypeptide(L)'
;MSINKEQIMKTTTLTQALWNSADVLRGKMDANEYKNYTLGIIFYKFLSDQYLEVACDFLGEEVENLNEAQAIYEQSYANEEEREDLLRELKYKFYYTIEPNLTYIKLMQRIHSNEFLLEELDQAFRNIEQSNIEFENLFADVDLMSRRLGATPQKRNETISAVMRELEGLNLAEEKDNLGDAYEYLIGNFASEYGKKAGEFYTPQPVSNLMAQIAVIDKENKHGLSVYEITLQGMIQSLAAVA
;
A
#
# COMPACT_ATOMS: atom_id res chain seq x y z
N MET A 1 13.17 -25.25 -1.68
CA MET A 1 11.74 -25.17 -1.34
C MET A 1 10.95 -25.12 -2.64
N SER A 2 10.01 -26.04 -2.83
CA SER A 2 9.16 -26.05 -4.03
C SER A 2 8.01 -25.06 -3.80
N ILE A 3 8.05 -23.92 -4.48
CA ILE A 3 6.95 -22.94 -4.46
C ILE A 3 5.75 -23.60 -5.15
N ASN A 4 4.59 -23.64 -4.47
CA ASN A 4 3.37 -24.27 -4.97
C ASN A 4 2.83 -23.51 -6.20
N LYS A 5 2.39 -24.23 -7.25
CA LYS A 5 1.80 -23.63 -8.47
C LYS A 5 0.63 -22.70 -8.18
N GLU A 6 -0.15 -23.00 -7.14
CA GLU A 6 -1.30 -22.20 -6.72
C GLU A 6 -0.88 -20.84 -6.15
N GLN A 7 0.23 -20.82 -5.41
CA GLN A 7 0.84 -19.60 -4.88
C GLN A 7 1.46 -18.76 -6.01
N ILE A 8 2.13 -19.40 -6.97
CA ILE A 8 2.65 -18.71 -8.17
C ILE A 8 1.51 -18.06 -8.97
N MET A 9 0.37 -18.75 -9.13
CA MET A 9 -0.80 -18.19 -9.82
C MET A 9 -1.41 -17.01 -9.06
N LYS A 10 -1.58 -17.11 -7.73
CA LYS A 10 -2.06 -15.99 -6.89
C LYS A 10 -1.13 -14.77 -6.95
N THR A 11 0.18 -14.95 -6.76
CA THR A 11 1.16 -13.85 -6.84
C THR A 11 1.16 -13.21 -8.22
N THR A 12 1.00 -14.00 -9.29
CA THR A 12 0.88 -13.47 -10.66
C THR A 12 -0.39 -12.64 -10.83
N THR A 13 -1.52 -13.05 -10.25
CA THR A 13 -2.77 -12.29 -10.29
C THR A 13 -2.68 -10.99 -9.49
N LEU A 14 -2.12 -11.01 -8.28
CA LEU A 14 -1.89 -9.81 -7.47
C LEU A 14 -1.01 -8.81 -8.22
N THR A 15 0.16 -9.26 -8.66
CA THR A 15 1.14 -8.43 -9.38
C THR A 15 0.53 -7.80 -10.64
N GLN A 16 -0.25 -8.57 -11.40
CA GLN A 16 -0.92 -8.07 -12.59
C GLN A 16 -1.97 -7.00 -12.24
N ALA A 17 -2.77 -7.20 -11.21
CA ALA A 17 -3.77 -6.23 -10.79
C ALA A 17 -3.12 -4.92 -10.29
N LEU A 18 -2.05 -5.02 -9.49
CA LEU A 18 -1.30 -3.84 -9.07
C LEU A 18 -0.70 -3.10 -10.27
N TRP A 19 -0.17 -3.83 -11.26
CA TRP A 19 0.37 -3.21 -12.48
C TRP A 19 -0.72 -2.57 -13.34
N ASN A 20 -1.90 -3.20 -13.47
CA ASN A 20 -3.04 -2.62 -14.19
C ASN A 20 -3.47 -1.28 -13.58
N SER A 21 -3.39 -1.13 -12.25
CA SER A 21 -3.67 0.16 -11.60
C SER A 21 -2.69 1.26 -12.05
N ALA A 22 -1.43 0.90 -12.33
CA ALA A 22 -0.42 1.80 -12.90
C ALA A 22 -0.71 2.13 -14.37
N ASP A 23 -1.18 1.16 -15.15
CA ASP A 23 -1.53 1.30 -16.56
C ASP A 23 -2.59 2.38 -16.81
N VAL A 24 -3.49 2.63 -15.86
CA VAL A 24 -4.49 3.71 -15.92
C VAL A 24 -3.83 5.10 -16.06
N LEU A 25 -2.66 5.26 -15.45
CA LEU A 25 -1.89 6.51 -15.46
C LEU A 25 -0.86 6.53 -16.60
N ARG A 26 -0.53 5.35 -17.16
CA ARG A 26 0.39 5.24 -18.30
C ARG A 26 -0.18 6.01 -19.50
N GLY A 27 0.64 6.87 -20.07
CA GLY A 27 0.26 7.73 -21.20
C GLY A 27 -0.33 9.08 -20.80
N LYS A 28 -0.65 9.31 -19.52
CA LYS A 28 -0.98 10.65 -18.99
C LYS A 28 0.25 11.37 -18.45
N MET A 29 1.17 10.61 -17.87
CA MET A 29 2.42 11.08 -17.26
C MET A 29 3.51 10.02 -17.41
N ASP A 30 4.76 10.37 -17.11
CA ASP A 30 5.88 9.43 -17.19
C ASP A 30 5.98 8.51 -15.97
N ALA A 31 6.78 7.44 -16.08
CA ALA A 31 6.93 6.41 -15.05
C ALA A 31 7.41 6.93 -13.69
N ASN A 32 8.19 8.02 -13.65
CA ASN A 32 8.60 8.61 -12.38
C ASN A 32 7.44 9.32 -11.70
N GLU A 33 6.59 9.99 -12.48
CA GLU A 33 5.42 10.68 -11.96
C GLU A 33 4.36 9.67 -11.52
N TYR A 34 3.93 8.74 -12.38
CA TYR A 34 2.81 7.85 -12.04
C TYR A 34 3.14 6.80 -10.98
N LYS A 35 4.43 6.43 -10.82
CA LYS A 35 4.90 5.57 -9.73
C LYS A 35 4.41 6.07 -8.38
N ASN A 36 4.53 7.37 -8.10
CA ASN A 36 4.21 7.92 -6.77
C ASN A 36 2.72 7.72 -6.45
N TYR A 37 1.83 7.99 -7.40
CA TYR A 37 0.39 7.75 -7.24
C TYR A 37 0.07 6.26 -7.04
N THR A 38 0.62 5.40 -7.89
CA THR A 38 0.36 3.95 -7.82
C THR A 38 0.82 3.39 -6.48
N LEU A 39 2.08 3.64 -6.11
CA LEU A 39 2.67 3.15 -4.87
C LEU A 39 1.96 3.72 -3.63
N GLY A 40 1.62 5.00 -3.63
CA GLY A 40 0.89 5.64 -2.54
C GLY A 40 -0.53 5.10 -2.35
N ILE A 41 -1.29 4.92 -3.44
CA ILE A 41 -2.66 4.39 -3.37
C ILE A 41 -2.66 2.92 -2.92
N ILE A 42 -1.74 2.10 -3.43
CA ILE A 42 -1.59 0.70 -2.99
C ILE A 42 -1.23 0.64 -1.51
N PHE A 43 -0.30 1.49 -1.07
CA PHE A 43 0.10 1.54 0.33
C PHE A 43 -1.06 1.95 1.24
N TYR A 44 -1.80 3.00 0.86
CA TYR A 44 -2.98 3.42 1.62
C TYR A 44 -4.06 2.33 1.67
N LYS A 45 -4.29 1.62 0.56
CA LYS A 45 -5.19 0.47 0.54
C LYS A 45 -4.75 -0.60 1.54
N PHE A 46 -3.46 -0.96 1.54
CA PHE A 46 -2.91 -1.94 2.49
C PHE A 46 -3.13 -1.50 3.95
N LEU A 47 -2.81 -0.24 4.29
CA LEU A 47 -3.05 0.29 5.63
C LEU A 47 -4.53 0.22 6.02
N SER A 48 -5.43 0.58 5.09
CA SER A 48 -6.86 0.58 5.34
C SER A 48 -7.46 -0.82 5.46
N ASP A 49 -7.04 -1.77 4.61
CA ASP A 49 -7.52 -3.16 4.66
C ASP A 49 -7.09 -3.80 5.99
N GLN A 50 -5.80 -3.68 6.36
CA GLN A 50 -5.26 -4.18 7.63
C GLN A 50 -5.98 -3.56 8.83
N TYR A 51 -6.32 -2.27 8.75
CA TYR A 51 -7.02 -1.56 9.82
C TYR A 51 -8.42 -2.12 10.05
N LEU A 52 -9.16 -2.45 8.97
CA LEU A 52 -10.50 -3.03 9.07
C LEU A 52 -10.49 -4.46 9.62
N GLU A 53 -9.58 -5.32 9.16
CA GLU A 53 -9.45 -6.69 9.70
C GLU A 53 -9.15 -6.66 11.20
N VAL A 54 -8.16 -5.87 11.59
CA VAL A 54 -7.75 -5.76 12.98
C VAL A 54 -8.82 -5.12 13.86
N ALA A 55 -9.60 -4.18 13.32
CA ALA A 55 -10.75 -3.63 14.05
C ALA A 55 -11.76 -4.74 14.37
N CYS A 56 -12.07 -5.62 13.40
CA CYS A 56 -12.97 -6.75 13.62
C CYS A 56 -12.38 -7.78 14.59
N ASP A 57 -11.08 -8.08 14.48
CA ASP A 57 -10.38 -8.95 15.43
C ASP A 57 -10.51 -8.46 16.87
N PHE A 58 -10.36 -7.15 17.11
CA PHE A 58 -10.50 -6.57 18.45
C PHE A 58 -11.94 -6.59 18.96
N LEU A 59 -12.92 -6.52 18.05
CA LEU A 59 -14.34 -6.67 18.38
C LEU A 59 -14.74 -8.14 18.57
N GLY A 60 -13.88 -9.09 18.19
CA GLY A 60 -14.18 -10.52 18.24
C GLY A 60 -15.17 -10.96 17.16
N GLU A 61 -15.25 -10.22 16.07
CA GLU A 61 -16.17 -10.46 14.96
C GLU A 61 -15.45 -11.18 13.81
N GLU A 62 -16.02 -12.28 13.32
CA GLU A 62 -15.55 -12.96 12.12
C GLU A 62 -16.24 -12.37 10.89
N VAL A 63 -15.46 -12.02 9.87
CA VAL A 63 -15.96 -11.40 8.63
C VAL A 63 -15.54 -12.22 7.42
N GLU A 64 -16.42 -12.32 6.42
CA GLU A 64 -16.09 -13.02 5.17
C GLU A 64 -15.32 -12.12 4.20
N ASN A 65 -15.48 -10.80 4.32
CA ASN A 65 -14.86 -9.83 3.43
C ASN A 65 -14.81 -8.42 4.04
N LEU A 66 -14.04 -7.53 3.42
CA LEU A 66 -13.81 -6.17 3.90
C LEU A 66 -15.06 -5.25 3.86
N ASN A 67 -16.11 -5.58 3.09
CA ASN A 67 -17.35 -4.79 3.15
C ASN A 67 -18.14 -5.07 4.43
N GLU A 68 -18.15 -6.32 4.90
CA GLU A 68 -18.70 -6.66 6.21
C GLU A 68 -17.88 -6.02 7.32
N ALA A 69 -16.54 -6.10 7.23
CA ALA A 69 -15.64 -5.44 8.17
C ALA A 69 -15.89 -3.93 8.26
N GLN A 70 -16.09 -3.27 7.11
CA GLN A 70 -16.46 -1.86 7.06
C GLN A 70 -17.78 -1.57 7.79
N ALA A 71 -18.81 -2.40 7.59
CA ALA A 71 -20.11 -2.20 8.22
C ALA A 71 -20.05 -2.36 9.74
N ILE A 72 -19.33 -3.37 10.22
CA ILE A 72 -19.08 -3.59 11.65
C ILE A 72 -18.32 -2.41 12.25
N TYR A 73 -17.25 -1.96 11.58
CA TYR A 73 -16.48 -0.82 12.04
C TYR A 73 -17.32 0.46 12.13
N GLU A 74 -18.17 0.74 11.13
CA GLU A 74 -19.11 1.88 11.17
C GLU A 74 -20.10 1.79 12.34
N GLN A 75 -20.61 0.58 12.62
CA GLN A 75 -21.54 0.34 13.72
C GLN A 75 -20.88 0.57 15.09
N SER A 76 -19.71 -0.03 15.33
CA SER A 76 -18.98 0.14 16.58
C SER A 76 -18.46 1.57 16.76
N TYR A 77 -18.08 2.26 15.67
CA TYR A 77 -17.71 3.67 15.72
C TYR A 77 -18.89 4.59 16.08
N ALA A 78 -20.12 4.20 15.76
CA ALA A 78 -21.32 4.96 16.13
C ALA A 78 -21.72 4.79 17.61
N ASN A 79 -21.27 3.70 18.26
CA ASN A 79 -21.43 3.48 19.69
C ASN A 79 -20.30 4.20 20.46
N GLU A 80 -20.65 5.18 21.31
CA GLU A 80 -19.66 6.00 22.02
C GLU A 80 -18.72 5.21 22.93
N GLU A 81 -19.23 4.20 23.63
CA GLU A 81 -18.45 3.36 24.56
C GLU A 81 -17.47 2.46 23.78
N GLU A 82 -17.97 1.74 22.77
CA GLU A 82 -17.12 0.87 21.92
C GLU A 82 -16.10 1.68 21.12
N ARG A 83 -16.49 2.85 20.59
CA ARG A 83 -15.63 3.71 19.78
C ARG A 83 -14.35 4.09 20.53
N GLU A 84 -14.45 4.57 21.76
CA GLU A 84 -13.26 5.05 22.48
C GLU A 84 -12.27 3.93 22.78
N ASP A 85 -12.76 2.77 23.18
CA ASP A 85 -11.91 1.61 23.49
C ASP A 85 -11.29 1.03 22.21
N LEU A 86 -12.09 0.84 21.15
CA LEU A 86 -11.61 0.35 19.86
C LEU A 86 -10.54 1.26 19.27
N LEU A 87 -10.77 2.58 19.24
CA LEU A 87 -9.80 3.53 18.71
C LEU A 87 -8.52 3.57 19.53
N ARG A 88 -8.58 3.34 20.84
CA ARG A 88 -7.40 3.25 21.71
C ARG A 88 -6.53 2.06 21.32
N GLU A 89 -7.13 0.88 21.18
CA GLU A 89 -6.41 -0.35 20.81
C GLU A 89 -5.83 -0.26 19.39
N LEU A 90 -6.61 0.24 18.43
CA LEU A 90 -6.15 0.46 17.06
C LEU A 90 -4.99 1.45 17.00
N LYS A 91 -5.09 2.57 17.72
CA LYS A 91 -4.01 3.56 17.78
C LYS A 91 -2.77 3.01 18.47
N TYR A 92 -2.91 2.17 19.49
CA TYR A 92 -1.77 1.51 20.13
C TYR A 92 -1.06 0.54 19.18
N LYS A 93 -1.81 -0.21 18.38
CA LYS A 93 -1.27 -1.20 17.44
C LYS A 93 -0.64 -0.58 16.19
N PHE A 94 -1.27 0.44 15.62
CA PHE A 94 -0.89 0.99 14.32
C PHE A 94 -0.20 2.35 14.38
N TYR A 95 -0.31 3.06 15.50
CA TYR A 95 0.11 4.46 15.65
C TYR A 95 -0.64 5.46 14.75
N TYR A 96 -1.67 5.01 14.02
CA TYR A 96 -2.58 5.84 13.24
C TYR A 96 -4.04 5.45 13.45
N THR A 97 -4.93 6.33 13.00
CA THR A 97 -6.37 6.13 13.06
C THR A 97 -6.98 6.48 11.72
N ILE A 98 -7.88 5.64 11.22
CA ILE A 98 -8.63 5.88 9.98
C ILE A 98 -10.10 6.04 10.35
N GLU A 99 -10.69 7.20 10.05
CA GLU A 99 -12.13 7.39 10.22
C GLU A 99 -12.91 6.45 9.30
N PRO A 100 -14.08 5.93 9.72
CA PRO A 100 -14.86 5.02 8.89
C PRO A 100 -15.19 5.60 7.51
N ASN A 101 -15.36 6.92 7.41
CA ASN A 101 -15.65 7.63 6.15
C ASN A 101 -14.47 7.72 5.17
N LEU A 102 -13.25 7.43 5.63
CA LEU A 102 -12.03 7.60 4.87
C LEU A 102 -11.33 6.27 4.54
N THR A 103 -11.83 5.14 5.05
CA THR A 103 -11.30 3.82 4.68
C THR A 103 -11.41 3.59 3.17
N TYR A 104 -10.51 2.77 2.63
CA TYR A 104 -10.50 2.45 1.21
C TYR A 104 -11.85 1.88 0.73
N ILE A 105 -12.47 0.99 1.52
CA ILE A 105 -13.78 0.42 1.23
C ILE A 105 -14.85 1.52 1.15
N LYS A 106 -14.86 2.47 2.09
CA LYS A 106 -15.84 3.55 2.09
C LYS A 106 -15.65 4.52 0.93
N LEU A 107 -14.40 4.83 0.59
CA LEU A 107 -14.09 5.62 -0.60
C LEU A 107 -14.54 4.90 -1.89
N MET A 108 -14.35 3.57 -1.97
CA MET A 108 -14.85 2.77 -3.09
C MET A 108 -16.39 2.77 -3.18
N GLN A 109 -17.10 2.67 -2.05
CA GLN A 109 -18.55 2.81 -2.03
C GLN A 109 -19.01 4.16 -2.59
N ARG A 110 -18.30 5.25 -2.25
CA ARG A 110 -18.55 6.60 -2.80
C ARG A 110 -18.23 6.68 -4.30
N ILE A 111 -17.22 5.96 -4.77
CA ILE A 111 -16.89 5.87 -6.21
C ILE A 111 -18.04 5.19 -6.97
N HIS A 112 -18.68 4.18 -6.38
CA HIS A 112 -19.83 3.49 -6.98
C HIS A 112 -21.11 4.33 -6.94
N SER A 113 -21.32 5.14 -5.88
CA SER A 113 -22.45 6.08 -5.80
C SER A 113 -22.26 7.36 -6.61
N ASN A 114 -21.10 7.57 -7.23
CA ASN A 114 -20.68 8.81 -7.90
C ASN A 114 -20.64 10.04 -6.95
N GLU A 115 -20.37 9.81 -5.68
CA GLU A 115 -20.25 10.84 -4.63
C GLU A 115 -18.80 11.06 -4.18
N PHE A 116 -17.86 10.29 -4.71
CA PHE A 116 -16.45 10.38 -4.36
C PHE A 116 -15.85 11.75 -4.70
N LEU A 117 -15.19 12.34 -3.71
CA LEU A 117 -14.43 13.57 -3.83
C LEU A 117 -12.95 13.28 -3.59
N LEU A 118 -12.09 13.80 -4.44
CA LEU A 118 -10.65 13.54 -4.34
C LEU A 118 -10.03 14.12 -3.07
N GLU A 119 -10.64 15.18 -2.54
CA GLU A 119 -10.32 15.78 -1.25
C GLU A 119 -10.50 14.81 -0.08
N GLU A 120 -11.36 13.78 -0.20
CA GLU A 120 -11.52 12.74 0.83
C GLU A 120 -10.30 11.84 0.89
N LEU A 121 -9.76 11.42 -0.27
CA LEU A 121 -8.52 10.64 -0.32
C LEU A 121 -7.31 11.45 0.14
N ASP A 122 -7.23 12.73 -0.27
CA ASP A 122 -6.22 13.67 0.19
C ASP A 122 -6.26 13.85 1.72
N GLN A 123 -7.47 13.97 2.29
CA GLN A 123 -7.64 14.03 3.74
C GLN A 123 -7.21 12.73 4.42
N ALA A 124 -7.50 11.59 3.81
CA ALA A 124 -7.11 10.29 4.34
C ALA A 124 -5.58 10.16 4.43
N PHE A 125 -4.85 10.58 3.40
CA PHE A 125 -3.38 10.62 3.41
C PHE A 125 -2.87 11.54 4.53
N ARG A 126 -3.39 12.77 4.62
CA ARG A 126 -2.99 13.72 5.66
C ARG A 126 -3.23 13.20 7.08
N ASN A 127 -4.34 12.50 7.31
CA ASN A 127 -4.66 11.93 8.62
C ASN A 127 -3.62 10.89 9.05
N ILE A 128 -3.15 10.05 8.13
CA ILE A 128 -2.07 9.10 8.40
C ILE A 128 -0.77 9.84 8.72
N GLU A 129 -0.36 10.80 7.88
CA GLU A 129 0.90 11.55 8.07
C GLU A 129 0.93 12.33 9.39
N GLN A 130 -0.22 12.82 9.85
CA GLN A 130 -0.33 13.57 11.10
C GLN A 130 -0.47 12.68 12.35
N SER A 131 -0.66 11.38 12.18
CA SER A 131 -0.90 10.47 13.29
C SER A 131 0.37 10.18 14.10
N ASN A 132 1.52 10.06 13.43
CA ASN A 132 2.81 9.75 14.06
C ASN A 132 3.96 10.29 13.19
N ILE A 133 5.09 10.64 13.83
CA ILE A 133 6.30 11.10 13.16
C ILE A 133 6.87 10.07 12.15
N GLU A 134 6.64 8.78 12.38
CA GLU A 134 7.06 7.72 11.46
C GLU A 134 6.33 7.75 10.10
N PHE A 135 5.17 8.43 10.03
CA PHE A 135 4.39 8.57 8.80
C PHE A 135 4.53 9.95 8.16
N GLU A 136 5.35 10.84 8.72
CA GLU A 136 5.49 12.20 8.21
C GLU A 136 5.99 12.20 6.76
N ASN A 137 5.31 12.96 5.88
CA ASN A 137 5.60 13.07 4.44
C ASN A 137 5.51 11.76 3.64
N LEU A 138 4.88 10.72 4.18
CA LEU A 138 4.73 9.43 3.50
C LEU A 138 4.03 9.52 2.14
N PHE A 139 3.09 10.45 1.97
CA PHE A 139 2.33 10.66 0.74
C PHE A 139 2.65 12.01 0.06
N ALA A 140 3.70 12.70 0.49
CA ALA A 140 4.05 14.05 0.02
C ALA A 140 4.29 14.13 -1.51
N ASP A 141 4.70 13.02 -2.12
CA ASP A 141 4.95 12.93 -3.56
C ASP A 141 3.68 12.65 -4.40
N VAL A 142 2.51 12.51 -3.77
CA VAL A 142 1.23 12.23 -4.44
C VAL A 142 0.41 13.51 -4.63
N ASP A 143 0.64 14.22 -5.74
CA ASP A 143 -0.12 15.44 -6.07
C ASP A 143 -1.48 15.16 -6.72
N LEU A 144 -2.50 14.90 -5.90
CA LEU A 144 -3.87 14.65 -6.36
C LEU A 144 -4.49 15.86 -7.12
N MET A 145 -3.91 17.06 -7.02
CA MET A 145 -4.38 18.24 -7.74
C MET A 145 -3.70 18.46 -9.09
N SER A 146 -2.74 17.60 -9.45
CA SER A 146 -1.98 17.68 -10.69
C SER A 146 -2.87 17.74 -11.93
N ARG A 147 -2.54 18.67 -12.85
CA ARG A 147 -3.20 18.76 -14.17
C ARG A 147 -2.89 17.57 -15.07
N ARG A 148 -1.89 16.74 -14.72
CA ARG A 148 -1.56 15.50 -15.42
C ARG A 148 -2.64 14.42 -15.23
N LEU A 149 -3.29 14.40 -14.07
CA LEU A 149 -4.42 13.51 -13.80
C LEU A 149 -5.63 13.89 -14.65
N GLY A 150 -5.82 15.18 -14.92
CA GLY A 150 -6.88 15.69 -15.77
C GLY A 150 -6.98 17.21 -15.72
N ALA A 151 -7.53 17.81 -16.79
CA ALA A 151 -7.65 19.26 -16.89
C ALA A 151 -8.70 19.88 -15.95
N THR A 152 -9.69 19.09 -15.52
CA THR A 152 -10.78 19.52 -14.63
C THR A 152 -10.79 18.69 -13.35
N PRO A 153 -11.35 19.19 -12.23
CA PRO A 153 -11.52 18.42 -11.00
C PRO A 153 -12.22 17.07 -11.25
N GLN A 154 -13.28 17.07 -12.06
CA GLN A 154 -14.02 15.86 -12.43
C GLN A 154 -13.12 14.84 -13.13
N LYS A 155 -12.26 15.28 -14.05
CA LYS A 155 -11.37 14.37 -14.77
C LYS A 155 -10.27 13.79 -13.88
N ARG A 156 -9.84 14.54 -12.86
CA ARG A 156 -8.92 14.05 -11.83
C ARG A 156 -9.59 12.99 -10.95
N ASN A 157 -10.82 13.26 -10.48
CA ASN A 157 -11.63 12.26 -9.76
C ASN A 157 -11.76 10.99 -10.59
N GLU A 158 -12.24 11.08 -11.84
CA GLU A 158 -12.39 9.92 -12.73
C GLU A 158 -11.10 9.10 -12.88
N THR A 159 -9.95 9.77 -12.97
CA THR A 159 -8.67 9.12 -13.15
C THR A 159 -8.24 8.36 -11.90
N ILE A 160 -8.35 8.98 -10.74
CA ILE A 160 -7.99 8.35 -9.47
C ILE A 160 -8.98 7.24 -9.12
N SER A 161 -10.28 7.46 -9.37
CA SER A 161 -11.30 6.43 -9.22
C SER A 161 -11.04 5.23 -10.13
N ALA A 162 -10.53 5.42 -11.36
CA ALA A 162 -10.13 4.31 -12.23
C ALA A 162 -8.93 3.53 -11.66
N VAL A 163 -7.92 4.22 -11.11
CA VAL A 163 -6.79 3.56 -10.42
C VAL A 163 -7.30 2.72 -9.24
N MET A 164 -8.18 3.30 -8.41
CA MET A 164 -8.71 2.62 -7.24
C MET A 164 -9.58 1.40 -7.61
N ARG A 165 -10.33 1.47 -8.72
CA ARG A 165 -11.13 0.34 -9.22
C ARG A 165 -10.28 -0.85 -9.67
N GLU A 166 -9.09 -0.64 -10.22
CA GLU A 166 -8.19 -1.75 -10.58
C GLU A 166 -7.71 -2.57 -9.38
N LEU A 167 -7.73 -1.96 -8.18
CA LEU A 167 -7.37 -2.61 -6.92
C LEU A 167 -8.60 -3.18 -6.19
N GLU A 168 -9.81 -2.96 -6.71
CA GLU A 168 -11.05 -3.44 -6.09
C GLU A 168 -11.11 -4.98 -6.05
N GLY A 169 -11.65 -5.53 -4.96
CA GLY A 169 -11.77 -6.97 -4.78
C GLY A 169 -10.49 -7.67 -4.31
N LEU A 170 -9.36 -6.96 -4.27
CA LEU A 170 -8.16 -7.43 -3.59
C LEU A 170 -8.26 -7.13 -2.09
N ASN A 171 -7.98 -8.13 -1.27
CA ASN A 171 -7.70 -7.93 0.15
C ASN A 171 -6.17 -7.89 0.33
N LEU A 172 -5.59 -6.70 0.43
CA LEU A 172 -4.13 -6.58 0.56
C LEU A 172 -3.63 -6.97 1.95
N ALA A 173 -4.52 -7.05 2.93
CA ALA A 173 -4.20 -7.47 4.29
C ALA A 173 -3.89 -8.98 4.35
N GLU A 174 -4.71 -9.81 3.70
CA GLU A 174 -4.45 -11.25 3.53
C GLU A 174 -3.22 -11.54 2.67
N GLU A 175 -2.91 -10.68 1.71
CA GLU A 175 -1.79 -10.84 0.78
C GLU A 175 -0.46 -10.28 1.33
N LYS A 176 -0.36 -9.94 2.63
CA LYS A 176 0.81 -9.30 3.23
C LYS A 176 2.14 -9.97 2.88
N ASP A 177 2.19 -11.30 2.90
CA ASP A 177 3.39 -12.08 2.58
C ASP A 177 3.79 -11.98 1.10
N ASN A 178 2.82 -11.82 0.20
CA ASN A 178 3.05 -11.68 -1.24
C ASN A 178 3.12 -10.21 -1.70
N LEU A 179 2.63 -9.28 -0.89
CA LEU A 179 2.54 -7.86 -1.22
C LEU A 179 3.93 -7.23 -1.30
N GLY A 180 4.85 -7.61 -0.41
CA GLY A 180 6.24 -7.15 -0.47
C GLY A 180 6.89 -7.45 -1.82
N ASP A 181 6.81 -8.71 -2.26
CA ASP A 181 7.33 -9.17 -3.54
C ASP A 181 6.64 -8.47 -4.73
N ALA A 182 5.31 -8.30 -4.67
CA ALA A 182 4.55 -7.62 -5.71
C ALA A 182 4.91 -6.13 -5.78
N TYR A 183 5.12 -5.47 -4.64
CA TYR A 183 5.53 -4.07 -4.56
C TYR A 183 6.96 -3.88 -5.08
N GLU A 184 7.87 -4.78 -4.77
CA GLU A 184 9.23 -4.79 -5.32
C GLU A 184 9.22 -4.99 -6.83
N TYR A 185 8.40 -5.90 -7.35
CA TYR A 185 8.22 -6.09 -8.78
C TYR A 185 7.75 -4.79 -9.48
N LEU A 186 6.81 -4.05 -8.88
CA LEU A 186 6.38 -2.75 -9.41
C LEU A 186 7.55 -1.76 -9.47
N ILE A 187 8.33 -1.65 -8.38
CA ILE A 187 9.51 -0.77 -8.32
C ILE A 187 10.51 -1.13 -9.44
N GLY A 188 10.77 -2.42 -9.65
CA GLY A 188 11.63 -2.90 -10.73
C GLY A 188 11.11 -2.55 -12.12
N ASN A 189 9.79 -2.63 -12.35
CA ASN A 189 9.18 -2.21 -13.61
C ASN A 189 9.27 -0.71 -13.83
N PHE A 190 8.99 0.12 -12.81
CA PHE A 190 9.14 1.56 -12.91
C PHE A 190 10.58 1.96 -13.22
N ALA A 191 11.55 1.32 -12.58
CA ALA A 191 12.96 1.54 -12.83
C ALA A 191 13.36 1.15 -14.27
N SER A 192 12.81 0.05 -14.78
CA SER A 192 13.04 -0.40 -16.15
C SER A 192 12.46 0.57 -17.19
N GLU A 193 11.32 1.19 -16.90
CA GLU A 193 10.75 2.25 -17.75
C GLU A 193 11.54 3.57 -17.65
N TYR A 194 12.10 3.90 -16.47
CA TYR A 194 12.85 5.12 -16.22
C TYR A 194 14.31 5.10 -16.72
N GLY A 195 14.94 3.92 -16.75
CA GLY A 195 16.38 3.67 -16.82
C GLY A 195 17.18 4.16 -18.04
N LYS A 196 16.76 5.22 -18.74
CA LYS A 196 17.53 5.83 -19.83
C LYS A 196 18.41 7.02 -19.41
N LYS A 197 18.25 7.67 -18.24
CA LYS A 197 18.92 8.99 -18.02
C LYS A 197 19.43 9.41 -16.62
N ALA A 198 19.27 8.69 -15.52
CA ALA A 198 19.77 9.18 -14.21
C ALA A 198 20.44 8.09 -13.36
N GLY A 199 21.55 8.44 -12.71
CA GLY A 199 22.55 7.54 -12.09
C GLY A 199 22.17 6.90 -10.76
N GLU A 200 20.89 6.56 -10.57
CA GLU A 200 20.41 5.77 -9.44
C GLU A 200 19.78 4.49 -9.99
N PHE A 201 20.48 3.37 -9.82
CA PHE A 201 20.12 2.10 -10.45
C PHE A 201 19.32 1.24 -9.46
N TYR A 202 18.14 0.79 -9.85
CA TYR A 202 17.45 -0.28 -9.15
C TYR A 202 18.34 -1.53 -9.13
N THR A 203 18.51 -2.13 -7.96
CA THR A 203 19.28 -3.37 -7.82
C THR A 203 18.35 -4.56 -8.08
N PRO A 204 18.56 -5.36 -9.14
CA PRO A 204 17.70 -6.51 -9.41
C PRO A 204 17.72 -7.52 -8.27
N GLN A 205 16.58 -8.13 -7.98
CA GLN A 205 16.39 -9.03 -6.85
C GLN A 205 17.44 -10.16 -6.73
N PRO A 206 17.87 -10.83 -7.83
CA PRO A 206 18.93 -11.84 -7.74
C PRO A 206 20.27 -11.29 -7.21
N VAL A 207 20.57 -10.02 -7.47
CA VAL A 207 21.79 -9.35 -7.02
C VAL A 207 21.64 -8.97 -5.54
N SER A 208 20.51 -8.40 -5.14
CA SER A 208 20.20 -8.09 -3.72
C SER A 208 20.28 -9.34 -2.85
N ASN A 209 19.62 -10.43 -3.26
CA ASN A 209 19.67 -11.72 -2.55
C ASN A 209 21.08 -12.29 -2.43
N LEU A 210 21.89 -12.22 -3.50
CA LEU A 210 23.28 -12.65 -3.44
C LEU A 210 24.09 -11.81 -2.46
N MET A 211 23.94 -10.49 -2.49
CA MET A 211 24.65 -9.59 -1.57
C MET A 211 24.23 -9.81 -0.11
N ALA A 212 22.93 -10.00 0.14
CA ALA A 212 22.41 -10.33 1.47
C ALA A 212 23.00 -11.65 1.99
N GLN A 213 22.97 -12.71 1.18
CA GLN A 213 23.57 -13.99 1.53
C GLN A 213 25.06 -13.85 1.85
N ILE A 214 25.82 -13.11 1.03
CA ILE A 214 27.24 -12.85 1.27
C ILE A 214 27.46 -12.08 2.58
N ALA A 215 26.62 -11.09 2.89
CA ALA A 215 26.76 -10.25 4.07
C ALA A 215 26.49 -11.01 5.38
N VAL A 216 25.68 -12.08 5.35
CA VAL A 216 25.30 -12.89 6.52
C VAL A 216 26.01 -14.23 6.63
N ILE A 217 26.99 -14.53 5.76
CA ILE A 217 27.81 -15.75 5.85
C ILE A 217 28.35 -15.93 7.29
N ASP A 218 28.17 -17.12 7.84
CA ASP A 218 28.55 -17.53 9.19
C ASP A 218 27.81 -16.79 10.33
N LYS A 219 26.73 -16.07 9.99
CA LYS A 219 25.90 -15.28 10.92
C LYS A 219 24.41 -15.47 10.67
N GLU A 220 24.01 -16.51 9.95
CA GLU A 220 22.63 -16.75 9.51
C GLU A 220 21.65 -16.86 10.69
N ASN A 221 22.12 -17.37 11.84
CA ASN A 221 21.30 -17.51 13.05
C ASN A 221 21.55 -16.41 14.10
N LYS A 222 22.25 -15.33 13.74
CA LYS A 222 22.61 -14.27 14.70
C LYS A 222 21.49 -13.23 14.79
N HIS A 223 20.83 -13.19 15.94
CA HIS A 223 19.86 -12.13 16.24
C HIS A 223 20.53 -10.76 16.46
N GLY A 224 19.83 -9.69 16.08
CA GLY A 224 20.28 -8.31 16.32
C GLY A 224 21.45 -7.87 15.42
N LEU A 225 21.53 -8.38 14.19
CA LEU A 225 22.50 -7.89 13.20
C LEU A 225 22.20 -6.42 12.86
N SER A 226 23.23 -5.57 12.99
CA SER A 226 23.15 -4.20 12.48
C SER A 226 23.54 -4.19 11.00
N VAL A 227 22.60 -3.79 10.16
CA VAL A 227 22.79 -3.64 8.71
C VAL A 227 22.93 -2.16 8.39
N TYR A 228 23.83 -1.82 7.46
CA TYR A 228 24.05 -0.44 7.02
C TYR A 228 24.16 -0.38 5.49
N GLU A 229 23.38 0.50 4.87
CA GLU A 229 23.39 0.78 3.43
C GLU A 229 23.55 2.30 3.24
N ILE A 230 24.58 2.73 2.49
CA ILE A 230 24.95 4.15 2.33
C ILE A 230 23.96 4.88 1.40
N THR A 231 23.35 4.15 0.48
CA THR A 231 22.34 4.64 -0.47
C THR A 231 21.20 3.66 -0.48
N LEU A 232 20.04 4.03 0.10
CA LEU A 232 18.82 3.20 0.14
C LEU A 232 18.31 2.92 -1.29
N GLN A 233 18.87 1.91 -1.96
CA GLN A 233 18.49 1.50 -3.31
C GLN A 233 18.09 0.02 -3.40
N GLY A 234 17.99 -0.68 -2.26
CA GLY A 234 17.27 -1.95 -2.15
C GLY A 234 17.98 -3.07 -1.39
N MET A 235 19.18 -2.87 -0.81
CA MET A 235 19.85 -3.96 -0.09
C MET A 235 19.22 -4.29 1.28
N ILE A 236 18.77 -3.29 2.03
CA ILE A 236 18.26 -3.50 3.40
C ILE A 236 17.04 -4.45 3.43
N GLN A 237 16.19 -4.44 2.40
CA GLN A 237 14.99 -5.30 2.36
C GLN A 237 15.35 -6.78 2.18
N SER A 238 16.34 -7.11 1.32
CA SER A 238 16.78 -8.48 1.09
C SER A 238 17.42 -9.15 2.31
N LEU A 239 18.01 -8.36 3.24
CA LEU A 239 18.61 -8.88 4.47
C LEU A 239 17.57 -9.33 5.50
N ALA A 240 16.38 -8.73 5.52
CA ALA A 240 15.29 -9.16 6.40
C ALA A 240 14.69 -10.51 6.01
N ALA A 241 14.89 -10.95 4.75
CA ALA A 241 14.41 -12.24 4.25
C ALA A 241 15.41 -13.40 4.43
N VAL A 242 16.68 -13.09 4.74
CA VAL A 242 17.77 -14.09 4.88
C VAL A 242 18.22 -14.27 6.35
N ALA A 243 17.87 -13.34 7.24
CA ALA A 243 18.05 -13.45 8.69
C ALA A 243 16.82 -14.04 9.38
#